data_AF-A0A9D4YX64-F1
#
_entry.id   AF-A0A9D4YX64-F1
#
_cell.length_a   1.000
_cell.length_b   1.000
_cell.length_c   1.000
_cell.angle_alpha   90.00
_cell.angle_beta   90.00
_cell.angle_gamma   90.00
#
_symmetry.space_group_name_H-M   'P 1'
#
loop_
_entity.id
_entity.type
_entity.pdbx_description
1 polymer ?
#
loop_
_entity_poly.entity_id
_entity_poly.type
_entity_poly.pdbx_seq_one_letter_code
_entity_poly.pdbx_strand_id
1 'polypeptide(L)'
;MRRGPGLAALDRTRAARAQFKKKGEEVAETKAQVMKAQMAHFKASLEEFALKHKADIRRNPEFRAQFHAMCATAGVDPLASNKGTWNKLLGLGDFYYELGVQIVEGCITTRQFTGGLIELSRVHEYVQRRRGSRADPVSEDDLLRAIEKLGGLGSGFGVVRIGAKRFVRSVPTELSTDSNALIELAERQGGYFSLRDALASTKWQEARLRDALGAMAREGLMLIDDMPGAAPAEASTPLAAGGASPVSAAQAVPRLYWVPAVGIVPSVHKYRQDTGLDSVPLPPMSDVTSYVPALGGEMAAAAPGQARGEEMAAELVAAMGHTSLNSRQ
;
A
#
# COMPACT_ATOMS: atom_id res chain seq x y z
N MET A 1 35.28 35.87 58.29
CA MET A 1 35.79 35.35 56.99
C MET A 1 36.10 33.86 57.14
N ARG A 2 35.36 32.99 56.47
CA ARG A 2 35.56 31.53 56.54
C ARG A 2 36.70 31.18 55.58
N ARG A 3 37.84 30.67 56.10
CA ARG A 3 38.99 30.27 55.28
C ARG A 3 38.54 29.24 54.23
N GLY A 4 38.79 29.55 52.95
CA GLY A 4 38.45 28.68 51.84
C GLY A 4 39.20 27.34 51.90
N PRO A 5 38.68 26.29 51.23
CA PRO A 5 39.28 24.96 51.25
C PRO A 5 40.73 25.00 50.71
N GLY A 6 41.66 24.40 51.44
CA GLY A 6 43.08 24.33 51.05
C GLY A 6 43.36 23.36 49.91
N LEU A 7 44.51 23.50 49.24
CA LEU A 7 44.94 22.69 48.10
C LEU A 7 44.80 21.16 48.33
N ALA A 8 45.14 20.67 49.52
CA ALA A 8 44.97 19.26 49.89
C ALA A 8 43.50 18.78 49.89
N ALA A 9 42.54 19.67 50.15
CA ALA A 9 41.11 19.35 50.06
C ALA A 9 40.65 19.25 48.60
N LEU A 10 41.21 20.08 47.70
CA LEU A 10 40.96 19.99 46.25
C LEU A 10 41.52 18.69 45.66
N ASP A 11 42.73 18.28 46.05
CA ASP A 11 43.33 17.01 45.59
C ASP A 11 42.54 15.79 46.06
N ARG A 12 42.08 15.76 47.32
CA ARG A 12 41.18 14.71 47.82
C ARG A 12 39.86 14.68 47.07
N THR A 13 39.29 15.85 46.76
CA THR A 13 38.04 15.95 46.00
C THR A 13 38.21 15.47 44.56
N ARG A 14 39.35 15.78 43.93
CA ARG A 14 39.69 15.31 42.57
C ARG A 14 39.92 13.80 42.53
N ALA A 15 40.63 13.24 43.51
CA ALA A 15 40.84 11.79 43.64
C ALA A 15 39.53 11.04 43.90
N ALA A 16 38.67 11.55 44.79
CA ALA A 16 37.36 10.96 45.04
C ALA A 16 36.48 10.98 43.78
N ARG A 17 36.47 12.10 43.03
CA ARG A 17 35.72 12.20 41.77
C ARG A 17 36.23 11.22 40.71
N ALA A 18 37.54 10.99 40.63
CA ALA A 18 38.11 9.98 39.73
C ALA A 18 37.71 8.55 40.12
N GLN A 19 37.68 8.25 41.43
CA GLN A 19 37.21 6.95 41.93
C GLN A 19 35.72 6.73 41.66
N PHE A 20 34.87 7.74 41.89
CA PHE A 20 33.45 7.67 41.56
C PHE A 20 33.21 7.52 40.06
N LYS A 21 34.02 8.17 39.21
CA LYS A 21 33.95 7.99 37.76
C LYS A 21 34.29 6.55 37.37
N LYS A 22 35.39 6.00 37.88
CA LYS A 22 35.80 4.61 37.62
C LYS A 22 34.75 3.60 38.11
N LYS A 23 34.19 3.81 39.30
CA LYS A 23 33.08 2.98 39.81
C LYS A 23 31.81 3.12 38.99
N GLY A 24 31.53 4.32 38.46
CA GLY A 24 30.43 4.55 37.53
C GLY A 24 30.61 3.80 36.21
N GLU A 25 31.82 3.79 35.66
CA GLU A 25 32.19 3.04 34.45
C GLU A 25 32.07 1.52 34.70
N GLU A 26 32.59 0.99 35.81
CA GLU A 26 32.44 -0.43 36.19
C GLU A 26 30.97 -0.85 36.35
N VAL A 27 30.14 -0.01 36.98
CA VAL A 27 28.70 -0.27 37.14
C VAL A 27 27.98 -0.23 35.79
N ALA A 28 28.33 0.71 34.91
CA ALA A 28 27.76 0.79 33.57
C ALA A 28 28.13 -0.45 32.74
N GLU A 29 29.39 -0.90 32.80
CA GLU A 29 29.85 -2.11 32.11
C GLU A 29 29.16 -3.37 32.66
N THR A 30 29.03 -3.49 33.98
CA THR A 30 28.32 -4.61 34.62
C THR A 30 26.86 -4.63 34.17
N LYS A 31 26.17 -3.47 34.16
CA LYS A 31 24.79 -3.36 33.66
C LYS A 31 24.68 -3.75 32.19
N ALA A 32 25.63 -3.33 31.35
CA ALA A 32 25.66 -3.70 29.94
C ALA A 32 25.85 -5.21 29.73
N GLN A 33 26.72 -5.85 30.51
CA GLN A 33 26.93 -7.29 30.47
C GLN A 33 25.68 -8.07 30.91
N VAL A 34 25.02 -7.64 32.00
CA VAL A 34 23.75 -8.24 32.46
C VAL A 34 22.66 -8.08 31.39
N MET A 35 22.53 -6.90 30.80
CA MET A 35 21.54 -6.65 29.75
C MET A 35 21.79 -7.53 28.52
N LYS A 36 23.06 -7.68 28.11
CA LYS A 36 23.45 -8.58 27.00
C LYS A 36 23.12 -10.04 27.30
N ALA A 37 23.37 -10.51 28.53
CA ALA A 37 23.02 -11.86 28.95
C ALA A 37 21.49 -12.07 28.97
N GLN A 38 20.72 -11.09 29.44
CA GLN A 38 19.26 -11.13 29.43
C GLN A 38 18.70 -11.16 28.00
N MET A 39 19.25 -10.37 27.07
CA MET A 39 18.84 -10.41 25.67
C MET A 39 19.14 -11.76 25.00
N ALA A 40 20.29 -12.36 25.33
CA ALA A 40 20.64 -13.68 24.82
C ALA A 40 19.69 -14.77 25.35
N HIS A 41 19.36 -14.73 26.64
CA HIS A 41 18.38 -15.64 27.23
C HIS A 41 17.00 -15.46 26.62
N PHE A 42 16.55 -14.21 26.49
CA PHE A 42 15.27 -13.88 25.87
C PHE A 42 15.18 -14.36 24.42
N LYS A 43 16.25 -14.17 23.62
CA LYS A 43 16.31 -14.67 22.24
C LYS A 43 16.17 -16.20 22.20
N ALA A 44 16.87 -16.93 23.06
CA ALA A 44 16.78 -18.38 23.13
C ALA A 44 15.37 -18.85 23.53
N SER A 45 14.74 -18.20 24.52
CA SER A 45 13.35 -18.50 24.90
C SER A 45 12.36 -18.18 23.78
N LEU A 46 12.58 -17.12 23.02
CA LEU A 46 11.73 -16.76 21.88
C LEU A 46 11.91 -17.76 20.72
N GLU A 47 13.12 -18.26 20.50
CA GLU A 47 13.40 -19.32 19.52
C GLU A 47 12.71 -20.64 19.91
N GLU A 48 12.75 -21.02 21.19
CA GLU A 48 12.04 -22.20 21.70
C GLU A 48 10.51 -22.03 21.57
N PHE A 49 9.99 -20.86 21.93
CA PHE A 49 8.57 -20.53 21.77
C PHE A 49 8.13 -20.62 20.30
N ALA A 50 8.91 -20.04 19.40
CA ALA A 50 8.67 -20.09 17.96
C ALA A 50 8.65 -21.53 17.44
N LEU A 51 9.58 -22.38 17.86
CA LEU A 51 9.62 -23.79 17.48
C LEU A 51 8.39 -24.55 17.96
N LYS A 52 7.99 -24.35 19.21
CA LYS A 52 6.83 -25.01 19.81
C LYS A 52 5.52 -24.60 19.14
N HIS A 53 5.38 -23.33 18.79
CA HIS A 53 4.15 -22.76 18.25
C HIS A 53 4.20 -22.45 16.74
N LYS A 54 5.11 -23.08 16.01
CA LYS A 54 5.34 -22.81 14.57
C LYS A 54 4.07 -22.91 13.73
N ALA A 55 3.27 -23.95 13.93
CA ALA A 55 2.03 -24.17 13.19
C ALA A 55 0.97 -23.11 13.53
N ASP A 56 0.90 -22.70 14.80
CA ASP A 56 -0.04 -21.69 15.28
C ASP A 56 0.29 -20.32 14.70
N ILE A 57 1.58 -19.95 14.66
CA ILE A 57 2.06 -18.68 14.05
C ILE A 57 1.70 -18.63 12.56
N ARG A 58 1.70 -19.76 11.86
CA ARG A 58 1.34 -19.81 10.44
C ARG A 58 -0.17 -19.75 10.22
N ARG A 59 -0.93 -20.54 10.99
CA ARG A 59 -2.38 -20.72 10.78
C ARG A 59 -3.24 -19.62 11.38
N ASN A 60 -2.78 -18.94 12.43
CA ASN A 60 -3.55 -17.91 13.11
C ASN A 60 -2.92 -16.53 12.88
N PRO A 61 -3.55 -15.65 12.07
CA PRO A 61 -3.05 -14.31 11.80
C PRO A 61 -2.98 -13.42 13.05
N GLU A 62 -3.92 -13.57 13.99
CA GLU A 62 -3.93 -12.78 15.23
C GLU A 62 -2.74 -13.16 16.11
N PHE A 63 -2.50 -14.46 16.26
CA PHE A 63 -1.36 -14.96 17.02
C PHE A 63 -0.03 -14.58 16.36
N ARG A 64 0.02 -14.59 15.02
CA ARG A 64 1.18 -14.07 14.27
C ARG A 64 1.45 -12.61 14.55
N ALA A 65 0.42 -11.76 14.57
CA ALA A 65 0.57 -10.34 14.91
C ALA A 65 1.10 -10.14 16.34
N GLN A 66 0.61 -10.92 17.31
CA GLN A 66 1.11 -10.90 18.70
C GLN A 66 2.58 -11.33 18.77
N PHE A 67 2.96 -12.38 18.03
CA PHE A 67 4.35 -12.82 17.93
C PHE A 67 5.26 -11.72 17.36
N HIS A 68 4.83 -11.03 16.29
CA HIS A 68 5.57 -9.89 15.75
C HIS A 68 5.70 -8.74 16.75
N ALA A 69 4.65 -8.42 17.51
CA ALA A 69 4.69 -7.37 18.54
C ALA A 69 5.69 -7.73 19.67
N MET A 70 5.75 -9.00 20.08
CA MET A 70 6.75 -9.48 21.03
C MET A 70 8.17 -9.34 20.49
N CYS A 71 8.40 -9.70 19.22
CA CYS A 71 9.70 -9.55 18.57
C CYS A 71 10.13 -8.07 18.50
N ALA A 72 9.21 -7.19 18.11
CA ALA A 72 9.46 -5.75 18.02
C ALA A 72 9.79 -5.12 19.38
N THR A 73 9.09 -5.53 20.45
CA THR A 73 9.37 -5.06 21.83
C THR A 73 10.79 -5.42 22.28
N ALA A 74 11.31 -6.56 21.81
CA ALA A 74 12.66 -7.00 22.07
C ALA A 74 13.72 -6.43 21.12
N GLY A 75 13.33 -5.59 20.16
CA GLY A 75 14.23 -5.06 19.13
C GLY A 75 14.70 -6.12 18.13
N VAL A 76 13.96 -7.22 17.99
CA VAL A 76 14.23 -8.28 17.02
C VAL A 76 13.23 -8.18 15.88
N ASP A 77 13.70 -8.01 14.65
CA ASP A 77 12.85 -8.09 13.47
C ASP A 77 12.93 -9.51 12.87
N PRO A 78 11.85 -10.30 12.93
CA PRO A 78 11.83 -11.65 12.39
C PRO A 78 11.91 -11.69 10.86
N LEU A 79 11.75 -10.55 10.18
CA LEU A 79 11.75 -10.40 8.73
C LEU A 79 12.98 -9.66 8.18
N ALA A 80 13.94 -9.28 9.03
CA ALA A 80 15.09 -8.48 8.60
C ALA A 80 16.09 -9.23 7.69
N SER A 81 16.17 -10.56 7.77
CA SER A 81 17.14 -11.32 6.99
C SER A 81 16.65 -12.71 6.60
N ASN A 82 16.85 -13.05 5.33
CA ASN A 82 16.54 -14.38 4.76
C ASN A 82 17.44 -15.47 5.35
N LYS A 83 18.64 -15.06 5.81
CA LYS A 83 19.59 -15.92 6.52
C LYS A 83 19.40 -15.89 8.04
N GLY A 84 18.45 -15.07 8.53
CA GLY A 84 18.13 -14.93 9.94
C GLY A 84 17.59 -16.24 10.52
N THR A 85 17.78 -16.43 11.82
CA THR A 85 17.33 -17.64 12.54
C THR A 85 15.82 -17.86 12.33
N TRP A 86 15.04 -16.78 12.31
CA TRP A 86 13.59 -16.81 12.19
C TRP A 86 13.08 -17.34 10.85
N ASN A 87 13.73 -17.01 9.73
CA ASN A 87 13.30 -17.55 8.43
C ASN A 87 13.55 -19.06 8.37
N LYS A 88 14.71 -19.54 8.86
CA LYS A 88 15.02 -20.97 8.91
C LYS A 88 14.08 -21.75 9.82
N LEU A 89 13.73 -21.17 10.98
CA LEU A 89 12.89 -21.84 11.97
C LEU A 89 11.41 -21.85 11.56
N LEU A 90 10.87 -20.71 11.14
CA LEU A 90 9.43 -20.51 10.93
C LEU A 90 9.00 -20.46 9.46
N GLY A 91 9.90 -20.12 8.54
CA GLY A 91 9.57 -19.84 7.14
C GLY A 91 8.79 -18.54 6.95
N LEU A 92 8.86 -17.62 7.92
CA LEU A 92 8.13 -16.34 7.88
C LEU A 92 8.63 -15.44 6.75
N GLY A 93 9.95 -15.36 6.53
CA GLY A 93 10.50 -14.55 5.44
C GLY A 93 9.93 -14.98 4.10
N ASP A 94 9.99 -16.27 3.79
CA ASP A 94 9.46 -16.84 2.54
C ASP A 94 7.95 -16.53 2.37
N PHE A 95 7.17 -16.65 3.44
CA PHE A 95 5.75 -16.28 3.45
C PHE A 95 5.51 -14.80 3.10
N TYR A 96 6.27 -13.88 3.70
CA TYR A 96 6.13 -12.44 3.45
C TYR A 96 6.69 -12.02 2.09
N TYR A 97 7.71 -12.70 1.55
CA TYR A 97 8.16 -12.47 0.18
C TYR A 97 7.13 -12.92 -0.84
N GLU A 98 6.55 -14.11 -0.66
CA GLU A 98 5.46 -14.59 -1.50
C GLU A 98 4.27 -13.62 -1.44
N LEU A 99 3.92 -13.16 -0.24
CA LEU A 99 2.87 -12.15 -0.05
C LEU A 99 3.21 -10.83 -0.75
N GLY A 100 4.47 -10.38 -0.65
CA GLY A 100 4.96 -9.18 -1.34
C GLY A 100 4.79 -9.28 -2.85
N VAL A 101 5.15 -10.42 -3.46
CA VAL A 101 4.97 -10.65 -4.90
C VAL A 101 3.50 -10.59 -5.30
N GLN A 102 2.61 -11.21 -4.51
CA GLN A 102 1.17 -11.20 -4.78
C GLN A 102 0.56 -9.79 -4.68
N ILE A 103 1.05 -8.97 -3.75
CA ILE A 103 0.65 -7.56 -3.62
C ILE A 103 1.10 -6.76 -4.84
N VAL A 104 2.36 -6.92 -5.25
CA VAL A 104 2.91 -6.27 -6.43
C VAL A 104 2.10 -6.63 -7.67
N GLU A 105 1.78 -7.91 -7.86
CA GLU A 105 0.98 -8.38 -8.99
C GLU A 105 -0.44 -7.79 -8.98
N GLY A 106 -1.11 -7.76 -7.83
CA GLY A 106 -2.42 -7.11 -7.69
C GLY A 106 -2.37 -5.62 -8.04
N CYS A 107 -1.30 -4.93 -7.63
CA CYS A 107 -1.08 -3.53 -7.96
C CYS A 107 -0.80 -3.30 -9.45
N ILE A 108 -0.02 -4.18 -10.10
CA ILE A 108 0.30 -4.08 -11.54
C ILE A 108 -0.94 -4.37 -12.38
N THR A 109 -1.68 -5.43 -12.05
CA THR A 109 -2.88 -5.85 -12.79
C THR A 109 -3.96 -4.76 -12.78
N THR A 110 -4.08 -4.03 -11.68
CA THR A 110 -5.10 -2.98 -11.52
C THR A 110 -4.63 -1.60 -11.96
N ARG A 111 -3.34 -1.42 -12.25
CA ARG A 111 -2.72 -0.12 -12.50
C ARG A 111 -3.39 0.70 -13.60
N GLN A 112 -3.83 0.03 -14.66
CA GLN A 112 -4.47 0.69 -15.81
C GLN A 112 -5.77 1.41 -15.43
N PHE A 113 -6.44 0.94 -14.39
CA PHE A 113 -7.72 1.50 -13.93
C PHE A 113 -7.58 2.33 -12.66
N THR A 114 -6.60 2.02 -11.81
CA THR A 114 -6.45 2.65 -10.49
C THR A 114 -5.40 3.77 -10.46
N GLY A 115 -4.63 3.96 -11.53
CA GLY A 115 -3.54 4.95 -11.57
C GLY A 115 -2.40 4.63 -10.60
N GLY A 116 -2.35 3.42 -10.04
CA GLY A 116 -1.36 3.01 -9.04
C GLY A 116 -1.77 3.30 -7.59
N LEU A 117 -3.06 3.53 -7.32
CA LEU A 117 -3.59 3.69 -5.96
C LEU A 117 -4.78 2.74 -5.73
N ILE A 118 -4.67 1.82 -4.77
CA ILE A 118 -5.71 0.81 -4.51
C ILE A 118 -6.01 0.70 -3.01
N GLU A 119 -7.28 0.56 -2.62
CA GLU A 119 -7.65 0.33 -1.22
C GLU A 119 -7.04 -0.97 -0.65
N LEU A 120 -6.52 -0.93 0.57
CA LEU A 120 -5.85 -2.07 1.23
C LEU A 120 -6.77 -3.30 1.32
N SER A 121 -8.04 -3.09 1.62
CA SER A 121 -9.07 -4.15 1.68
C SER A 121 -9.22 -4.87 0.33
N ARG A 122 -9.10 -4.15 -0.79
CA ARG A 122 -9.17 -4.74 -2.14
C ARG A 122 -7.93 -5.56 -2.48
N VAL A 123 -6.75 -5.09 -2.07
CA VAL A 123 -5.53 -5.89 -2.17
C VAL A 123 -5.66 -7.16 -1.33
N HIS A 124 -6.23 -7.07 -0.13
CA HIS A 124 -6.50 -8.22 0.72
C HIS A 124 -7.44 -9.23 0.07
N GLU A 125 -8.57 -8.78 -0.49
CA GLU A 125 -9.49 -9.65 -1.22
C GLU A 125 -8.83 -10.30 -2.45
N TYR A 126 -8.02 -9.55 -3.21
CA TYR A 126 -7.28 -10.05 -4.36
C TYR A 126 -6.30 -11.17 -3.94
N VAL A 127 -5.52 -10.92 -2.90
CA VAL A 127 -4.55 -11.89 -2.36
C VAL A 127 -5.26 -13.15 -1.86
N GLN A 128 -6.37 -13.01 -1.12
CA GLN A 128 -7.13 -14.16 -0.63
C GLN A 128 -7.66 -15.03 -1.77
N ARG A 129 -8.23 -14.40 -2.81
CA ARG A 129 -8.72 -15.12 -4.00
C ARG A 129 -7.60 -15.86 -4.72
N ARG A 130 -6.44 -15.21 -4.89
CA ARG A 130 -5.27 -15.80 -5.55
C ARG A 130 -4.70 -17.00 -4.78
N ARG A 131 -4.64 -16.90 -3.45
CA ARG A 131 -4.09 -17.95 -2.57
C ARG A 131 -5.01 -19.17 -2.46
N GLY A 132 -6.32 -18.97 -2.63
CA GLY A 132 -7.32 -20.03 -2.49
C GLY A 132 -7.46 -20.55 -1.06
N SER A 133 -8.32 -21.55 -0.85
CA SER A 133 -8.70 -22.04 0.48
C SER A 133 -7.66 -22.92 1.17
N ARG A 134 -6.63 -23.40 0.46
CA ARG A 134 -5.59 -24.30 1.00
C ARG A 134 -4.36 -23.56 1.53
N ALA A 135 -4.23 -22.27 1.25
CA ALA A 135 -3.10 -21.47 1.70
C ALA A 135 -3.29 -20.98 3.14
N ASP A 136 -2.17 -20.64 3.79
CA ASP A 136 -2.19 -20.01 5.12
C ASP A 136 -2.96 -18.67 5.07
N PRO A 137 -3.87 -18.41 6.03
CA PRO A 137 -4.70 -17.21 6.02
C PRO A 137 -3.86 -15.95 6.23
N VAL A 138 -4.26 -14.88 5.56
CA VAL A 138 -3.59 -13.58 5.55
C VAL A 138 -4.51 -12.53 6.17
N SER A 139 -3.97 -11.67 7.01
CA SER A 139 -4.64 -10.49 7.58
C SER A 139 -4.13 -9.20 6.95
N GLU A 140 -4.84 -8.09 7.14
CA GLU A 140 -4.37 -6.77 6.71
C GLU A 140 -3.04 -6.35 7.35
N ASP A 141 -2.76 -6.78 8.59
CA ASP A 141 -1.48 -6.52 9.26
C ASP A 141 -0.32 -7.19 8.50
N ASP A 142 -0.54 -8.40 7.98
CA ASP A 142 0.47 -9.10 7.18
C ASP A 142 0.75 -8.37 5.86
N LEU A 143 -0.29 -7.82 5.23
CA LEU A 143 -0.15 -6.99 4.03
C LEU A 143 0.67 -5.73 4.32
N LEU A 144 0.38 -5.02 5.41
CA LEU A 144 1.10 -3.82 5.80
C LEU A 144 2.58 -4.11 6.04
N ARG A 145 2.90 -5.20 6.75
CA ARG A 145 4.29 -5.64 6.97
C ARG A 145 4.98 -6.02 5.66
N ALA A 146 4.29 -6.73 4.76
CA ALA A 146 4.84 -7.05 3.45
C ALA A 146 5.15 -5.78 2.64
N ILE A 147 4.24 -4.80 2.63
CA ILE A 147 4.43 -3.51 1.93
C ILE A 147 5.59 -2.71 2.52
N GLU A 148 5.75 -2.70 3.85
CA GLU A 148 6.90 -2.06 4.50
C GLU A 148 8.22 -2.66 4.00
N LYS A 149 8.28 -4.00 3.81
CA LYS A 149 9.47 -4.66 3.24
C LYS A 149 9.66 -4.37 1.76
N LEU A 150 8.59 -4.19 0.98
CA LEU A 150 8.67 -3.76 -0.42
C LEU A 150 9.29 -2.36 -0.56
N GLY A 151 9.21 -1.51 0.47
CA GLY A 151 9.89 -0.20 0.48
C GLY A 151 11.41 -0.28 0.27
N GLY A 152 12.04 -1.42 0.59
CA GLY A 152 13.45 -1.66 0.30
C GLY A 152 13.80 -1.76 -1.20
N LEU A 153 12.80 -1.96 -2.07
CA LEU A 153 12.96 -2.05 -3.52
C LEU A 153 12.93 -0.68 -4.22
N GLY A 154 12.57 0.39 -3.51
CA GLY A 154 12.51 1.77 -4.04
C GLY A 154 11.27 2.55 -3.59
N SER A 155 11.13 3.79 -4.05
CA SER A 155 10.09 4.74 -3.61
C SER A 155 8.68 4.51 -4.19
N GLY A 156 8.47 3.42 -4.94
CA GLY A 156 7.21 3.17 -5.63
C GLY A 156 6.10 2.61 -4.73
N PHE A 157 6.46 1.75 -3.76
CA PHE A 157 5.49 1.09 -2.88
C PHE A 157 5.37 1.81 -1.54
N GLY A 158 4.14 2.06 -1.11
CA GLY A 158 3.88 2.66 0.19
C GLY A 158 2.40 2.60 0.57
N VAL A 159 2.11 2.88 1.83
CA VAL A 159 0.74 2.98 2.33
C VAL A 159 0.42 4.43 2.63
N VAL A 160 -0.67 4.93 2.06
CA VAL A 160 -1.20 6.27 2.29
C VAL A 160 -2.55 6.15 2.96
N ARG A 161 -2.82 7.01 3.94
CA ARG A 161 -4.15 7.11 4.56
C ARG A 161 -4.88 8.31 3.96
N ILE A 162 -6.04 8.05 3.38
CA ILE A 162 -6.93 9.09 2.83
C ILE A 162 -8.29 8.87 3.48
N GLY A 163 -8.82 9.90 4.14
CA GLY A 163 -10.04 9.78 4.93
C GLY A 163 -9.95 8.69 6.02
N ALA A 164 -10.91 7.77 6.01
CA ALA A 164 -10.96 6.66 6.97
C ALA A 164 -10.18 5.42 6.50
N LYS A 165 -9.89 5.32 5.20
CA LYS A 165 -9.30 4.14 4.56
C LYS A 165 -7.79 4.23 4.35
N ARG A 166 -7.18 3.05 4.18
CA ARG A 166 -5.76 2.89 3.83
C ARG A 166 -5.66 2.46 2.37
N PHE A 167 -4.75 3.07 1.64
CA PHE A 167 -4.49 2.81 0.24
C PHE A 167 -3.04 2.39 0.04
N VAL A 168 -2.84 1.39 -0.82
CA VAL A 168 -1.53 0.99 -1.31
C VAL A 168 -1.22 1.79 -2.56
N ARG A 169 -0.11 2.52 -2.50
CA ARG A 169 0.47 3.24 -3.63
C ARG A 169 1.55 2.33 -4.23
N SER A 170 1.50 2.11 -5.55
CA SER A 170 2.47 1.31 -6.30
C SER A 170 3.31 2.13 -7.30
N VAL A 171 2.95 3.39 -7.52
CA VAL A 171 3.65 4.34 -8.38
C VAL A 171 4.04 5.55 -7.53
N PRO A 172 5.25 6.11 -7.68
CA PRO A 172 5.64 7.34 -7.00
C PRO A 172 4.89 8.55 -7.59
N THR A 173 3.59 8.63 -7.30
CA THR A 173 2.72 9.75 -7.62
C THR A 173 2.61 10.64 -6.39
N GLU A 174 2.79 11.95 -6.57
CA GLU A 174 2.57 12.94 -5.52
C GLU A 174 1.08 13.26 -5.44
N LEU A 175 0.43 12.70 -4.41
CA LEU A 175 -0.96 13.03 -4.15
C LEU A 175 -1.05 14.44 -3.58
N SER A 176 -1.52 15.39 -4.40
CA SER A 176 -1.79 16.75 -3.98
C SER A 176 -2.85 16.80 -2.86
N THR A 177 -2.87 17.87 -2.07
CA THR A 177 -3.94 18.11 -1.07
C THR A 177 -5.32 18.09 -1.71
N ASP A 178 -5.41 18.55 -2.96
CA ASP A 178 -6.66 18.69 -3.65
C ASP A 178 -7.16 17.33 -4.16
N SER A 179 -6.26 16.50 -4.68
CA SER A 179 -6.54 15.11 -5.04
C SER A 179 -7.02 14.30 -3.83
N ASN A 180 -6.37 14.46 -2.67
CA ASN A 180 -6.77 13.77 -1.44
C ASN A 180 -8.19 14.15 -0.98
N ALA A 181 -8.55 15.43 -1.08
CA ALA A 181 -9.89 15.90 -0.72
C ALA A 181 -10.99 15.33 -1.66
N LEU A 182 -10.68 15.20 -2.95
CA LEU A 182 -11.61 14.61 -3.93
C LEU A 182 -11.74 13.09 -3.77
N ILE A 183 -10.65 12.40 -3.41
CA ILE A 183 -10.68 10.96 -3.08
C ILE A 183 -11.50 10.75 -1.80
N GLU A 184 -11.35 11.61 -0.78
CA GLU A 184 -12.17 11.56 0.43
C GLU A 184 -13.65 11.85 0.15
N LEU A 185 -13.95 12.77 -0.76
CA LEU A 185 -15.33 13.02 -1.21
C LEU A 185 -15.92 11.78 -1.89
N ALA A 186 -15.15 11.15 -2.80
CA ALA A 186 -15.55 9.93 -3.47
C ALA A 186 -15.78 8.80 -2.45
N GLU A 187 -14.96 8.68 -1.40
CA GLU A 187 -15.15 7.72 -0.31
C GLU A 187 -16.52 7.86 0.36
N ARG A 188 -16.94 9.10 0.67
CA ARG A 188 -18.23 9.37 1.30
C ARG A 188 -19.42 9.09 0.39
N GLN A 189 -19.24 9.26 -0.92
CA GLN A 189 -20.31 9.11 -1.92
C GLN A 189 -20.35 7.72 -2.58
N GLY A 190 -19.44 6.81 -2.20
CA GLY A 190 -19.42 5.44 -2.69
C GLY A 190 -18.61 5.22 -3.98
N GLY A 191 -17.64 6.09 -4.28
CA GLY A 191 -16.64 5.90 -5.34
C GLY A 191 -16.78 6.83 -6.55
N TYR A 192 -17.78 7.70 -6.58
CA TYR A 192 -17.99 8.70 -7.63
C TYR A 192 -18.50 10.02 -7.05
N PHE A 193 -18.41 11.09 -7.83
CA PHE A 193 -19.05 12.37 -7.52
C PHE A 193 -19.33 13.16 -8.80
N SER A 194 -20.28 14.09 -8.76
CA SER A 194 -20.48 15.07 -9.85
C SER A 194 -19.73 16.38 -9.60
N LEU A 195 -19.56 17.19 -10.65
CA LEU A 195 -18.97 18.53 -10.50
C LEU A 195 -19.76 19.38 -9.49
N ARG A 196 -21.10 19.26 -9.48
CA ARG A 196 -21.97 19.99 -8.55
C ARG A 196 -21.73 19.56 -7.11
N ASP A 197 -21.59 18.25 -6.86
CA ASP A 197 -21.38 17.73 -5.51
C ASP A 197 -20.00 18.09 -4.99
N ALA A 198 -18.99 18.10 -5.87
CA ALA A 198 -17.65 18.56 -5.55
C ALA A 198 -17.61 20.06 -5.23
N LEU A 199 -18.29 20.91 -6.01
CA LEU A 199 -18.40 22.35 -5.70
C LEU A 199 -19.13 22.59 -4.37
N ALA A 200 -20.24 21.90 -4.13
CA ALA A 200 -21.01 22.03 -2.91
C ALA A 200 -20.23 21.59 -1.67
N SER A 201 -19.47 20.50 -1.77
CA SER A 201 -18.71 19.95 -0.63
C SER A 201 -17.40 20.69 -0.37
N THR A 202 -16.66 21.08 -1.41
CA THR A 202 -15.33 21.70 -1.27
C THR A 202 -15.39 23.22 -1.10
N LYS A 203 -16.48 23.85 -1.58
CA LYS A 203 -16.62 25.32 -1.69
C LYS A 203 -15.49 25.98 -2.47
N TRP A 204 -14.82 25.25 -3.37
CA TRP A 204 -13.77 25.79 -4.21
C TRP A 204 -14.33 26.56 -5.41
N GLN A 205 -13.49 27.43 -5.97
CA GLN A 205 -13.76 28.01 -7.29
C GLN A 205 -13.72 26.92 -8.36
N GLU A 206 -14.59 27.04 -9.36
CA GLU A 206 -14.72 26.06 -10.43
C GLU A 206 -13.41 25.84 -11.20
N ALA A 207 -12.61 26.90 -11.42
CA ALA A 207 -11.31 26.80 -12.08
C ALA A 207 -10.34 25.87 -11.32
N ARG A 208 -10.19 26.04 -10.00
CA ARG A 208 -9.35 25.18 -9.16
C ARG A 208 -9.83 23.73 -9.19
N LEU A 209 -11.14 23.50 -9.15
CA LEU A 209 -11.69 22.17 -9.21
C LEU A 209 -11.40 21.50 -10.56
N ARG A 210 -11.57 22.23 -11.67
CA ARG A 210 -11.21 21.72 -13.01
C ARG A 210 -9.72 21.39 -13.13
N ASP A 211 -8.85 22.21 -12.56
CA ASP A 211 -7.40 21.95 -12.54
C ASP A 211 -7.06 20.67 -11.74
N ALA A 212 -7.69 20.50 -10.57
CA ALA A 212 -7.51 19.30 -9.74
C ALA A 212 -8.04 18.03 -10.44
N LEU A 213 -9.21 18.12 -11.09
CA LEU A 213 -9.75 17.02 -11.90
C LEU A 213 -8.82 16.69 -13.08
N GLY A 214 -8.29 17.70 -13.77
CA GLY A 214 -7.34 17.53 -14.85
C GLY A 214 -6.00 16.93 -14.40
N ALA A 215 -5.54 17.23 -13.18
CA ALA A 215 -4.38 16.57 -12.58
C ALA A 215 -4.65 15.10 -12.28
N MET A 216 -5.76 14.78 -11.61
CA MET A 216 -6.14 13.40 -11.30
C MET A 216 -6.38 12.54 -12.56
N ALA A 217 -6.95 13.13 -13.62
CA ALA A 217 -7.15 12.45 -14.89
C ALA A 217 -5.81 12.15 -15.60
N ARG A 218 -4.86 13.09 -15.60
CA ARG A 218 -3.50 12.86 -16.15
C ARG A 218 -2.73 11.77 -15.40
N GLU A 219 -2.96 11.66 -14.10
CA GLU A 219 -2.36 10.62 -13.25
C GLU A 219 -3.11 9.28 -13.32
N GLY A 220 -4.24 9.20 -14.03
CA GLY A 220 -5.06 7.99 -14.14
C GLY A 220 -5.78 7.61 -12.85
N LEU A 221 -5.93 8.54 -11.91
CA LEU A 221 -6.60 8.32 -10.62
C LEU A 221 -8.13 8.43 -10.71
N MET A 222 -8.65 8.90 -11.85
CA MET A 222 -10.08 8.98 -12.10
C MET A 222 -10.47 8.57 -13.51
N LEU A 223 -11.70 8.11 -13.64
CA LEU A 223 -12.37 7.86 -14.92
C LEU A 223 -13.52 8.86 -15.08
N ILE A 224 -13.68 9.37 -16.29
CA ILE A 224 -14.76 10.30 -16.64
C ILE A 224 -15.84 9.48 -17.34
N ASP A 225 -17.05 9.52 -16.80
CA ASP A 225 -18.22 8.89 -17.41
C ASP A 225 -19.01 9.96 -18.16
N ASP A 226 -18.82 9.98 -19.48
CA ASP A 226 -19.56 10.80 -20.43
C ASP A 226 -20.68 9.94 -21.05
N MET A 227 -21.91 10.46 -21.05
CA MET A 227 -23.04 9.77 -21.64
C MET A 227 -22.83 9.52 -23.15
N PRO A 228 -23.30 8.38 -23.71
CA PRO A 228 -23.29 8.17 -25.14
C PRO A 228 -24.12 9.27 -25.84
N GLY A 229 -23.45 10.12 -26.63
CA GLY A 229 -24.05 11.28 -27.30
C GLY A 229 -23.69 12.64 -26.70
N ALA A 230 -22.99 12.69 -25.57
CA ALA A 230 -22.32 13.92 -25.12
C ALA A 230 -21.16 14.19 -26.08
N ALA A 231 -21.19 15.33 -26.78
CA ALA A 231 -20.09 15.72 -27.65
C ALA A 231 -18.78 15.73 -26.84
N PRO A 232 -17.67 15.17 -27.35
CA PRO A 232 -16.37 15.29 -26.69
C PRO A 232 -16.10 16.78 -26.49
N ALA A 233 -15.64 17.16 -25.30
CA ALA A 233 -15.43 18.55 -24.90
C ALA A 233 -14.21 19.20 -25.62
N GLU A 234 -14.06 18.99 -26.92
CA GLU A 234 -13.20 19.77 -27.80
C GLU A 234 -14.01 20.95 -28.36
N ALA A 235 -14.25 21.96 -27.53
CA ALA A 235 -14.43 23.37 -27.94
C ALA A 235 -14.73 24.24 -26.72
N SER A 236 -13.75 24.37 -25.81
CA SER A 236 -13.67 25.60 -25.01
C SER A 236 -13.16 26.70 -25.95
N THR A 237 -14.05 27.28 -26.77
CA THR A 237 -13.75 28.56 -27.43
C THR A 237 -14.20 29.70 -26.50
N PRO A 238 -13.45 30.81 -26.43
CA PRO A 238 -13.80 31.90 -25.55
C PRO A 238 -15.06 32.58 -26.07
N LEU A 239 -15.92 32.94 -25.12
CA LEU A 239 -17.12 33.76 -25.23
C LEU A 239 -17.08 34.76 -26.40
N ALA A 240 -17.70 34.41 -27.53
CA ALA A 240 -18.04 35.36 -28.59
C ALA A 240 -19.56 35.56 -28.59
N ALA A 241 -19.95 36.83 -28.58
CA ALA A 241 -21.30 37.30 -28.39
C ALA A 241 -22.29 36.81 -29.48
N GLY A 242 -23.50 36.47 -29.04
CA GLY A 242 -24.72 36.49 -29.86
C GLY A 242 -25.14 35.14 -30.42
N GLY A 243 -26.40 34.76 -30.14
CA GLY A 243 -27.12 33.72 -30.87
C GLY A 243 -27.68 32.62 -29.98
N ALA A 244 -28.95 32.76 -29.62
CA ALA A 244 -29.71 31.75 -28.90
C ALA A 244 -29.87 30.46 -29.72
N SER A 245 -29.75 29.31 -29.04
CA SER A 245 -30.38 28.06 -29.46
C SER A 245 -30.87 27.32 -28.21
N PRO A 246 -32.19 27.08 -28.04
CA PRO A 246 -32.74 26.49 -26.84
C PRO A 246 -32.72 24.97 -26.99
N VAL A 247 -31.57 24.34 -26.73
CA VAL A 247 -31.59 22.91 -26.41
C VAL A 247 -32.07 22.80 -24.97
N SER A 248 -33.35 22.46 -24.85
CA SER A 248 -34.10 22.09 -23.65
C SER A 248 -33.23 21.85 -22.42
N ALA A 249 -33.27 22.79 -21.48
CA ALA A 249 -32.67 22.70 -20.14
C ALA A 249 -33.38 21.68 -19.21
N ALA A 250 -34.06 20.67 -19.79
CA ALA A 250 -34.73 19.61 -19.05
C ALA A 250 -33.84 18.36 -19.04
N GLN A 251 -33.24 18.10 -17.87
CA GLN A 251 -32.57 16.84 -17.49
C GLN A 251 -31.23 16.51 -18.17
N ALA A 252 -30.28 17.45 -18.16
CA ALA A 252 -28.87 17.08 -18.36
C ALA A 252 -28.37 16.30 -17.13
N VAL A 253 -28.25 14.97 -17.25
CA VAL A 253 -27.64 14.10 -16.25
C VAL A 253 -26.20 14.58 -16.02
N PRO A 254 -25.75 14.80 -14.77
CA PRO A 254 -24.46 15.40 -14.51
C PRO A 254 -23.30 14.45 -14.90
N ARG A 255 -22.25 14.98 -15.54
CA ARG A 255 -20.97 14.28 -15.75
C ARG A 255 -20.45 13.74 -14.42
N LEU A 256 -20.11 12.45 -14.39
CA LEU A 256 -19.55 11.81 -13.21
C LEU A 256 -18.05 11.60 -13.32
N TYR A 257 -17.39 11.75 -12.17
CA TYR A 257 -16.00 11.44 -11.97
C TYR A 257 -15.91 10.24 -11.02
N TRP A 258 -15.37 9.14 -11.53
CA TRP A 258 -15.17 7.90 -10.79
C TRP A 258 -13.75 7.85 -10.25
N VAL A 259 -13.58 7.39 -9.01
CA VAL A 259 -12.26 7.18 -8.39
C VAL A 259 -12.10 5.69 -8.10
N PRO A 260 -11.52 4.92 -9.04
CA PRO A 260 -11.46 3.45 -8.95
C PRO A 260 -10.72 2.94 -7.72
N ALA A 261 -9.82 3.75 -7.16
CA ALA A 261 -9.10 3.46 -5.93
C ALA A 261 -10.02 3.16 -4.74
N VAL A 262 -11.23 3.76 -4.70
CA VAL A 262 -12.15 3.73 -3.54
C VAL A 262 -13.26 2.65 -3.67
N GLY A 263 -13.21 1.87 -4.76
CA GLY A 263 -14.12 0.76 -5.04
C GLY A 263 -14.75 0.85 -6.42
N ILE A 264 -14.91 -0.30 -7.10
CA ILE A 264 -15.34 -0.33 -8.51
C ILE A 264 -16.77 -0.82 -8.74
N VAL A 265 -17.43 -1.58 -7.84
CA VAL A 265 -18.49 -2.48 -8.35
C VAL A 265 -19.92 -2.32 -7.79
N PRO A 266 -20.19 -2.05 -6.50
CA PRO A 266 -21.59 -1.97 -6.05
C PRO A 266 -22.32 -0.67 -6.43
N SER A 267 -21.60 0.45 -6.47
CA SER A 267 -22.18 1.79 -6.61
C SER A 267 -22.47 2.19 -8.07
N VAL A 268 -21.73 1.61 -9.02
CA VAL A 268 -21.96 1.72 -10.47
C VAL A 268 -23.33 1.15 -10.80
N HIS A 269 -23.66 -0.03 -10.28
CA HIS A 269 -24.97 -0.65 -10.50
C HIS A 269 -26.11 0.19 -9.94
N LYS A 270 -25.97 0.74 -8.73
CA LYS A 270 -27.01 1.60 -8.14
C LYS A 270 -27.22 2.89 -8.95
N TYR A 271 -26.13 3.57 -9.34
CA TYR A 271 -26.20 4.76 -10.18
C TYR A 271 -26.85 4.45 -11.54
N ARG A 272 -26.50 3.31 -12.16
CA ARG A 272 -27.03 2.90 -13.47
C ARG A 272 -28.49 2.48 -13.40
N GLN A 273 -28.92 1.87 -12.30
CA GLN A 273 -30.33 1.64 -12.00
C GLN A 273 -31.09 2.96 -11.86
N ASP A 274 -30.56 3.89 -11.06
CA ASP A 274 -31.19 5.19 -10.79
C ASP A 274 -31.23 6.12 -12.03
N THR A 275 -30.32 5.92 -12.99
CA THR A 275 -30.23 6.71 -14.25
C THR A 275 -30.74 5.99 -15.49
N GLY A 276 -31.24 4.76 -15.37
CA GLY A 276 -31.76 3.97 -16.50
C GLY A 276 -30.68 3.50 -17.48
N LEU A 277 -29.41 3.47 -17.07
CA LEU A 277 -28.26 3.06 -17.88
C LEU A 277 -27.92 1.57 -17.77
N ASP A 278 -28.71 0.76 -17.07
CA ASP A 278 -28.45 -0.68 -16.90
C ASP A 278 -28.25 -1.47 -18.21
N SER A 279 -28.82 -1.01 -19.31
CA SER A 279 -28.75 -1.67 -20.63
C SER A 279 -27.49 -1.37 -21.43
N VAL A 280 -26.69 -0.37 -21.05
CA VAL A 280 -25.44 -0.03 -21.75
C VAL A 280 -24.34 -0.99 -21.30
N PRO A 281 -23.69 -1.79 -22.16
CA PRO A 281 -22.60 -2.64 -21.69
C PRO A 281 -21.47 -1.76 -21.15
N LEU A 282 -21.05 -1.99 -19.91
CA LEU A 282 -19.78 -1.46 -19.44
C LEU A 282 -18.69 -1.97 -20.40
N PRO A 283 -17.66 -1.16 -20.73
CA PRO A 283 -16.44 -1.75 -21.29
C PRO A 283 -16.04 -2.91 -20.37
N PRO A 284 -15.46 -4.01 -20.89
CA PRO A 284 -14.98 -5.10 -20.05
C PRO A 284 -13.85 -4.56 -19.17
N MET A 285 -14.23 -3.90 -18.08
CA MET A 285 -13.40 -3.71 -16.92
C MET A 285 -13.20 -5.15 -16.48
N SER A 286 -12.00 -5.67 -16.69
CA SER A 286 -11.59 -6.88 -15.99
C SER A 286 -11.89 -6.57 -14.54
N ASP A 287 -12.96 -7.18 -14.03
CA ASP A 287 -13.31 -7.08 -12.64
C ASP A 287 -12.00 -7.37 -11.92
N VAL A 288 -11.57 -6.48 -11.03
CA VAL A 288 -10.36 -6.70 -10.22
C VAL A 288 -10.45 -8.05 -9.49
N THR A 289 -11.66 -8.62 -9.48
CA THR A 289 -12.02 -9.93 -8.99
C THR A 289 -12.15 -11.06 -10.02
N SER A 290 -12.29 -10.78 -11.32
CA SER A 290 -12.51 -11.77 -12.37
C SER A 290 -11.27 -12.13 -13.19
N TYR A 291 -10.17 -11.38 -13.09
CA TYR A 291 -8.91 -11.80 -13.72
C TYR A 291 -8.20 -12.86 -12.86
N VAL A 292 -8.59 -14.12 -13.05
CA VAL A 292 -7.73 -15.27 -12.82
C VAL A 292 -7.11 -15.58 -14.18
N PRO A 293 -5.78 -15.53 -14.37
CA PRO A 293 -5.20 -16.08 -15.58
C PRO A 293 -5.60 -17.55 -15.61
N ALA A 294 -6.36 -17.94 -16.61
CA ALA A 294 -6.67 -19.33 -16.87
C ALA A 294 -5.37 -20.04 -17.28
N LEU A 295 -4.58 -20.47 -16.30
CA LEU A 295 -3.64 -21.59 -16.47
C LEU A 295 -4.46 -22.88 -16.42
N GLY A 296 -5.38 -23.00 -17.38
CA GLY A 296 -6.15 -24.20 -17.68
C GLY A 296 -5.57 -24.87 -18.92
N GLY A 297 -4.34 -25.36 -18.80
CA GLY A 297 -3.79 -26.40 -19.65
C GLY A 297 -3.24 -27.46 -18.71
N GLU A 298 -3.80 -28.66 -18.77
CA GLU A 298 -3.46 -29.80 -17.94
C GLU A 298 -1.94 -29.94 -17.76
N MET A 299 -1.44 -29.74 -16.54
CA MET A 299 -0.10 -30.17 -16.19
C MET A 299 -0.16 -31.09 -14.99
N ALA A 300 0.08 -32.36 -15.30
CA ALA A 300 0.32 -33.43 -14.36
C ALA A 300 1.28 -32.98 -13.25
N ALA A 301 0.99 -33.48 -12.04
CA ALA A 301 1.79 -33.28 -10.85
C ALA A 301 3.27 -33.59 -11.12
N ALA A 302 4.13 -32.59 -10.95
CA ALA A 302 5.58 -32.78 -10.87
C ALA A 302 6.07 -32.36 -9.47
N ALA A 303 6.96 -33.18 -8.92
CA ALA A 303 7.42 -33.23 -7.54
C ALA A 303 8.20 -31.98 -7.07
N PRO A 304 8.34 -31.74 -5.74
CA PRO A 304 8.88 -30.50 -5.21
C PRO A 304 10.41 -30.47 -5.32
N GLY A 305 10.98 -29.42 -5.92
CA GLY A 305 12.43 -29.22 -5.88
C GLY A 305 13.14 -28.45 -7.01
N GLN A 306 12.45 -27.75 -7.92
CA GLN A 306 13.13 -26.93 -8.94
C GLN A 306 12.87 -25.43 -8.78
N ALA A 307 13.96 -24.68 -8.68
CA ALA A 307 14.02 -23.24 -8.51
C ALA A 307 13.45 -22.53 -9.75
N ARG A 308 12.24 -21.99 -9.63
CA ARG A 308 11.54 -21.21 -10.66
C ARG A 308 11.79 -19.69 -10.58
N GLY A 309 12.66 -19.25 -9.67
CA GLY A 309 12.83 -17.83 -9.33
C GLY A 309 13.60 -16.99 -10.35
N GLU A 310 14.52 -17.59 -11.12
CA GLU A 310 15.42 -16.84 -12.01
C GLU A 310 14.93 -16.79 -13.47
N GLU A 311 14.26 -17.84 -13.98
CA GLU A 311 13.71 -17.83 -15.34
C GLU A 311 12.49 -16.91 -15.50
N MET A 312 11.61 -16.83 -14.50
CA MET A 312 10.40 -16.00 -14.58
C MET A 312 10.72 -14.49 -14.56
N ALA A 313 11.79 -14.09 -13.87
CA ALA A 313 12.25 -12.70 -13.87
C ALA A 313 12.91 -12.33 -15.21
N ALA A 314 13.62 -13.28 -15.84
CA ALA A 314 14.26 -13.07 -17.14
C ALA A 314 13.23 -12.97 -18.29
N GLU A 315 12.17 -13.79 -18.29
CA GLU A 315 11.08 -13.67 -19.28
C GLU A 315 10.30 -12.37 -19.14
N LEU A 316 10.04 -11.89 -17.92
CA LEU A 316 9.36 -10.62 -17.69
C LEU A 316 10.23 -9.42 -18.13
N VAL A 317 11.55 -9.50 -17.96
CA VAL A 317 12.50 -8.48 -18.44
C VAL A 317 12.67 -8.53 -19.96
N ALA A 318 12.65 -9.72 -20.58
CA ALA A 318 12.70 -9.88 -22.03
C ALA A 318 11.44 -9.35 -22.72
N ALA A 319 10.26 -9.51 -22.10
CA ALA A 319 8.99 -8.97 -22.59
C ALA A 319 8.95 -7.42 -22.57
N MET A 320 9.76 -6.77 -21.72
CA MET A 320 9.92 -5.31 -21.70
C MET A 320 10.94 -4.78 -22.71
N GLY A 321 11.71 -5.64 -23.40
CA GLY A 321 12.83 -5.27 -24.26
C GLY A 321 12.52 -5.12 -25.76
N HIS A 322 11.33 -5.47 -26.23
CA HIS A 322 10.98 -5.38 -27.66
C HIS A 322 9.86 -4.36 -27.91
N THR A 323 10.22 -3.08 -27.88
CA THR A 323 9.51 -2.07 -28.68
C THR A 323 10.55 -1.36 -29.52
N SER A 324 10.86 -1.95 -30.68
CA SER A 324 11.69 -1.29 -31.69
C SER A 324 10.89 -0.12 -32.27
N LEU A 325 11.30 1.09 -31.91
CA LEU A 325 11.04 2.29 -32.67
C LEU A 325 11.74 2.14 -34.02
N ASN A 326 10.98 2.01 -35.11
CA ASN A 326 11.44 2.45 -36.42
C ASN A 326 10.29 3.03 -37.24
N SER A 327 10.31 4.36 -37.32
CA SER A 327 9.69 5.21 -38.32
C SER A 327 10.37 5.08 -39.69
N ARG A 328 9.64 5.50 -40.75
CA ARG A 328 9.99 5.64 -42.19
C ARG A 328 9.72 4.34 -42.99
N GLN A 329 8.94 4.33 -44.06
CA GLN A 329 8.50 5.35 -45.04
C GLN A 329 7.00 5.26 -45.28
#